data_AF-A0A8T3WH26-F1
#
_entry.id   AF-A0A8T3WH26-F1
#
_cell.length_a   1.000
_cell.length_b   1.000
_cell.length_c   1.000
_cell.angle_alpha   90.00
_cell.angle_beta   90.00
_cell.angle_gamma   90.00
#
_symmetry.space_group_name_H-M   'P 1'
#
loop_
_entity.id
_entity.type
_entity.pdbx_description
1 polymer ?
#
loop_
_entity_poly.entity_id
_entity_poly.type
_entity_poly.pdbx_seq_one_letter_code
_entity_poly.pdbx_strand_id
1 'polypeptide(L)'
;MPTAELFISLKVPDNVAITAFHTLERMGYNQLKKLERKEYCKFEFSGDKKSFERNISHVDILVNANKHKFSFSLDNSIKNNENKVNVLVQDLGDGSGLLKTLKERLGFKGIKKMEKGVLWTLYFGNIIDAEDIAVGITKSLLMNENYQKYRILE
;
A
#
# COMPACT_ATOMS: atom_id res chain seq x y z
N MET A 1 -18.78 6.53 -10.87
CA MET A 1 -18.91 5.56 -9.76
C MET A 1 -17.93 5.95 -8.66
N PRO A 2 -18.31 5.88 -7.38
CA PRO A 2 -17.40 6.20 -6.28
C PRO A 2 -16.23 5.21 -6.19
N THR A 3 -15.11 5.71 -5.68
CA THR A 3 -13.93 4.92 -5.33
C THR A 3 -13.53 5.13 -3.88
N ALA A 4 -13.04 4.06 -3.26
CA ALA A 4 -12.47 4.08 -1.92
C ALA A 4 -11.11 3.37 -1.94
N GLU A 5 -10.13 3.99 -1.30
CA GLU A 5 -8.80 3.41 -1.09
C GLU A 5 -8.65 3.08 0.38
N LEU A 6 -8.10 1.91 0.67
CA LEU A 6 -7.91 1.40 2.01
C LEU A 6 -6.43 1.05 2.18
N PHE A 7 -5.76 1.76 3.08
CA PHE A 7 -4.37 1.52 3.46
C PHE A 7 -4.37 0.84 4.82
N ILE A 8 -3.67 -0.29 4.93
CA ILE A 8 -3.70 -1.15 6.11
C ILE A 8 -2.26 -1.34 6.59
N SER A 9 -2.01 -1.04 7.86
CA SER A 9 -0.68 -1.19 8.47
C SER A 9 -0.76 -1.98 9.77
N LEU A 10 0.37 -2.53 10.21
CA LEU A 10 0.47 -3.21 11.49
C LEU A 10 0.42 -2.20 12.65
N LYS A 11 -0.21 -2.60 13.76
CA LYS A 11 -0.13 -1.86 15.03
C LYS A 11 1.25 -1.99 15.68
N VAL A 12 1.93 -3.10 15.40
CA VAL A 12 3.27 -3.46 15.88
C VAL A 12 4.32 -3.18 14.79
N PRO A 13 5.62 -3.18 15.13
CA PRO A 13 6.67 -3.05 14.12
C PRO A 13 6.56 -4.08 13.00
N ASP A 14 6.73 -3.63 11.74
CA ASP A 14 6.71 -4.49 10.56
C ASP A 14 8.11 -5.04 10.29
N ASN A 15 8.32 -6.32 10.62
CA ASN A 15 9.60 -7.00 10.42
C ASN A 15 10.01 -7.08 8.94
N VAL A 16 9.06 -7.18 8.01
CA VAL A 16 9.34 -7.21 6.56
C VAL A 16 9.90 -5.87 6.12
N ALA A 17 9.29 -4.77 6.57
CA ALA A 17 9.79 -3.43 6.27
C ALA A 17 11.18 -3.18 6.87
N ILE A 18 11.40 -3.61 8.12
CA ILE A 18 12.70 -3.49 8.81
C ILE A 18 13.79 -4.30 8.08
N THR A 19 13.51 -5.54 7.71
CA THR A 19 14.46 -6.40 7.00
C THR A 19 14.76 -5.85 5.60
N ALA A 20 13.75 -5.38 4.87
CA ALA A 20 13.95 -4.74 3.57
C ALA A 20 14.81 -3.47 3.70
N PHE A 21 14.55 -2.63 4.70
CA PHE A 21 15.34 -1.43 4.98
C PHE A 21 16.82 -1.75 5.18
N HIS A 22 17.16 -2.66 6.09
CA HIS A 22 18.57 -3.03 6.33
C HIS A 22 19.23 -3.74 5.15
N THR A 23 18.45 -4.45 4.32
CA THR A 23 18.96 -5.03 3.08
C THR A 23 19.34 -3.93 2.09
N LEU A 24 18.49 -2.91 1.93
CA LEU A 24 18.76 -1.76 1.07
C LEU A 24 19.97 -0.94 1.54
N GLU A 25 20.13 -0.74 2.85
CA GLU A 25 21.34 -0.12 3.41
C GLU A 25 22.60 -0.91 3.00
N ARG A 26 22.58 -2.24 3.14
CA ARG A 26 23.71 -3.10 2.74
C ARG A 26 23.95 -3.15 1.23
N MET A 27 22.92 -2.88 0.42
CA MET A 27 23.03 -2.72 -1.03
C MET A 27 23.57 -1.34 -1.43
N GLY A 28 23.79 -0.43 -0.48
CA GLY A 28 24.39 0.89 -0.71
C GLY A 28 23.41 2.06 -0.71
N TYR A 29 22.12 1.85 -0.46
CA TYR A 29 21.09 2.91 -0.42
C TYR A 29 21.08 3.68 0.92
N ASN A 30 22.23 4.22 1.33
CA ASN A 30 22.44 4.90 2.63
C ASN A 30 21.65 6.21 2.81
N GLN A 31 21.08 6.73 1.72
CA GLN A 31 20.20 7.90 1.71
C GLN A 31 18.80 7.61 2.25
N LEU A 32 18.36 6.35 2.22
CA LEU A 32 17.07 5.93 2.75
C LEU A 32 17.12 6.02 4.28
N LYS A 33 16.21 6.79 4.87
CA LYS A 33 16.14 7.00 6.33
C LYS A 33 15.13 6.10 7.00
N LYS A 34 14.08 5.74 6.28
CA LYS A 34 13.02 4.86 6.77
C LYS A 34 12.28 4.22 5.61
N LEU A 35 11.78 3.01 5.85
CA LEU A 35 10.90 2.30 4.94
C LEU A 35 9.65 1.86 5.71
N GLU A 36 8.48 2.23 5.21
CA GLU A 36 7.21 1.72 5.70
C GLU A 36 6.52 0.87 4.65
N ARG A 37 5.76 -0.12 5.12
CA ARG A 37 4.96 -1.00 4.29
C ARG A 37 3.51 -0.95 4.74
N LYS A 38 2.59 -0.85 3.78
CA LYS A 38 1.15 -0.96 4.00
C LYS A 38 0.54 -1.88 2.95
N GLU A 39 -0.47 -2.65 3.33
CA GLU A 39 -1.34 -3.26 2.32
C GLU A 39 -2.25 -2.19 1.73
N TYR A 40 -2.52 -2.30 0.43
CA TYR A 40 -3.35 -1.38 -0.31
C TYR A 40 -4.50 -2.14 -0.97
N CYS A 41 -5.71 -1.60 -0.84
CA CYS A 41 -6.88 -2.01 -1.60
C CYS A 41 -7.59 -0.79 -2.17
N LYS A 42 -7.94 -0.83 -3.46
CA LYS A 42 -8.80 0.17 -4.09
C LYS A 42 -10.06 -0.50 -4.64
N PHE A 43 -11.20 0.09 -4.35
CA PHE A 43 -12.50 -0.43 -4.71
C PHE A 43 -13.23 0.55 -5.63
N GLU A 44 -13.77 0.03 -6.72
CA GLU A 44 -14.78 0.71 -7.54
C GLU A 44 -16.13 0.04 -7.27
N PHE A 45 -17.12 0.81 -6.84
CA PHE A 45 -18.39 0.25 -6.39
C PHE A 45 -19.58 1.18 -6.69
N SER A 46 -20.78 0.64 -6.53
CA SER A 46 -22.04 1.40 -6.56
C SER A 46 -22.55 1.67 -5.15
N GLY A 47 -23.09 2.86 -4.89
CA GLY A 47 -23.72 3.22 -3.63
C GLY A 47 -23.06 4.41 -2.94
N ASP A 48 -23.31 4.57 -1.64
CA ASP A 48 -22.74 5.64 -0.83
C ASP A 48 -21.31 5.30 -0.35
N LYS A 49 -20.38 6.25 -0.48
CA LYS A 49 -18.98 6.06 -0.14
C LYS A 49 -18.76 5.90 1.37
N LYS A 50 -19.40 6.70 2.21
CA LYS A 50 -19.20 6.66 3.66
C LYS A 50 -19.68 5.33 4.26
N SER A 51 -20.85 4.87 3.82
CA SER A 51 -21.40 3.57 4.21
C SER A 51 -20.47 2.43 3.78
N PHE A 52 -19.95 2.49 2.55
CA PHE A 52 -18.99 1.50 2.06
C PHE A 52 -17.71 1.47 2.89
N GLU A 53 -17.08 2.62 3.13
CA GLU A 53 -15.85 2.75 3.94
C GLU A 53 -16.06 2.23 5.37
N ARG A 54 -17.19 2.57 6.00
CA ARG A 54 -17.54 2.04 7.32
C ARG A 54 -17.64 0.53 7.31
N ASN A 55 -18.30 -0.07 6.32
CA ASN A 55 -18.53 -1.51 6.30
C ASN A 55 -17.25 -2.28 5.94
N ILE A 56 -16.50 -1.82 4.92
CA ILE A 56 -15.31 -2.53 4.42
C ILE A 56 -14.16 -2.55 5.44
N SER A 57 -14.05 -1.53 6.29
CA SER A 57 -13.04 -1.46 7.35
C SER A 57 -13.29 -2.43 8.52
N HIS A 58 -14.49 -2.99 8.64
CA HIS A 58 -14.82 -4.01 9.64
C HIS A 58 -14.73 -5.45 9.10
N VAL A 59 -14.26 -5.60 7.85
CA VAL A 59 -14.08 -6.92 7.25
C VAL A 59 -12.76 -7.52 7.72
N ASP A 60 -12.84 -8.53 8.59
CA ASP A 60 -11.66 -9.15 9.23
C ASP A 60 -10.63 -9.73 8.26
N ILE A 61 -11.05 -10.19 7.08
CA ILE A 61 -10.14 -10.71 6.05
C ILE A 61 -9.29 -9.61 5.39
N LEU A 62 -9.65 -8.33 5.59
CA LEU A 62 -8.86 -7.16 5.17
C LEU A 62 -8.19 -6.54 6.40
N VAL A 63 -9.00 -6.19 7.40
CA VAL A 63 -8.57 -5.43 8.57
C VAL A 63 -8.89 -6.23 9.81
N ASN A 64 -7.87 -6.88 10.38
CA ASN A 64 -8.00 -7.48 11.69
C ASN A 64 -7.88 -6.40 12.76
N ALA A 65 -8.97 -6.11 13.48
CA ALA A 65 -9.01 -5.04 14.48
C ALA A 65 -7.95 -5.17 15.60
N ASN A 66 -7.47 -6.38 15.91
CA ASN A 66 -6.44 -6.61 16.93
C ASN A 66 -5.02 -6.36 16.40
N LYS A 67 -4.79 -6.57 15.10
CA LYS A 67 -3.45 -6.49 14.49
C LYS A 67 -3.21 -5.21 13.69
N HIS A 68 -4.25 -4.68 13.05
CA HIS A 68 -4.13 -3.68 12.00
C HIS A 68 -4.64 -2.30 12.43
N LYS A 69 -4.04 -1.25 11.87
CA LYS A 69 -4.61 0.09 11.73
C LYS A 69 -4.97 0.28 10.26
N PHE A 70 -5.91 1.17 9.97
CA PHE A 70 -6.28 1.48 8.60
C PHE A 70 -6.52 2.99 8.41
N SER A 71 -6.39 3.46 7.16
CA SER A 71 -6.81 4.79 6.73
C SER A 71 -7.45 4.73 5.35
N PHE A 72 -8.36 5.69 5.09
CA PHE A 72 -8.98 5.88 3.77
C PHE A 72 -8.34 7.01 2.96
N SER A 73 -7.33 7.65 3.53
CA SER A 73 -6.52 8.68 2.88
C SER A 73 -5.05 8.28 2.96
N LEU A 74 -4.33 8.61 1.90
CA LEU A 74 -2.89 8.62 1.92
C LEU A 74 -2.44 9.88 2.65
N ASP A 75 -1.67 9.72 3.72
CA ASP A 75 -1.12 10.86 4.45
C ASP A 75 0.03 11.46 3.64
N ASN A 76 -0.27 12.44 2.79
CA ASN A 76 0.73 13.16 1.99
C ASN A 76 1.27 14.39 2.74
N SER A 77 1.06 14.50 4.06
CA SER A 77 1.60 15.64 4.80
C SER A 77 3.13 15.58 4.80
N ILE A 78 3.75 16.58 4.15
CA ILE A 78 5.19 16.83 4.22
C ILE A 78 5.47 17.32 5.65
N LYS A 79 5.67 16.39 6.58
CA LYS A 79 6.16 16.71 7.92
C LYS A 79 7.67 16.53 7.91
N ASN A 80 8.40 17.62 8.16
CA ASN A 80 9.82 17.66 8.56
C ASN A 80 10.92 17.53 7.48
N ASN A 81 10.88 18.28 6.36
CA ASN A 81 11.99 18.35 5.38
C ASN A 81 12.47 16.98 4.83
N GLU A 82 11.70 15.91 5.02
CA GLU A 82 11.97 14.58 4.49
C GLU A 82 11.24 14.41 3.17
N ASN A 83 11.98 14.03 2.12
CA ASN A 83 11.38 13.71 0.84
C ASN A 83 10.74 12.33 0.94
N LYS A 84 9.42 12.30 0.86
CA LYS A 84 8.60 11.11 0.98
C LYS A 84 8.15 10.67 -0.41
N VAL A 85 8.46 9.42 -0.78
CA VAL A 85 7.99 8.82 -2.04
C VAL A 85 7.16 7.58 -1.73
N ASN A 86 5.93 7.54 -2.25
CA ASN A 86 5.03 6.41 -2.11
C ASN A 86 5.03 5.58 -3.39
N VAL A 87 5.47 4.33 -3.32
CA VAL A 87 5.50 3.41 -4.46
C VAL A 87 4.53 2.27 -4.22
N LEU A 88 3.48 2.19 -5.03
CA LEU A 88 2.52 1.09 -5.01
C LEU A 88 3.01 -0.03 -5.93
N VAL A 89 3.25 -1.21 -5.36
CA VAL A 89 3.59 -2.45 -6.08
C VAL A 89 2.35 -3.35 -6.15
N GLN A 90 2.06 -3.87 -7.33
CA GLN A 90 0.87 -4.70 -7.58
C GLN A 90 1.24 -5.91 -8.43
N ASP A 91 0.64 -7.06 -8.12
CA ASP A 91 0.77 -8.24 -8.96
C ASP A 91 0.09 -8.00 -10.32
N LEU A 92 0.67 -8.59 -11.37
CA LEU A 92 0.10 -8.61 -12.72
C LEU A 92 -1.09 -9.57 -12.81
N GLY A 93 -1.17 -10.55 -11.91
CA GLY A 93 -2.27 -11.51 -11.83
C GLY A 93 -3.52 -10.97 -11.14
N ASP A 94 -4.67 -11.55 -11.47
CA ASP A 94 -5.95 -11.11 -10.93
C ASP A 94 -6.15 -11.60 -9.50
N GLY A 95 -6.20 -10.66 -8.54
CA GLY A 95 -6.59 -10.87 -7.13
C GLY A 95 -8.07 -11.29 -6.93
N SER A 96 -8.60 -12.08 -7.87
CA SER A 96 -10.00 -12.45 -8.05
C SER A 96 -10.62 -13.19 -6.86
N GLY A 97 -9.84 -13.99 -6.12
CA GLY A 97 -10.34 -14.78 -4.99
C GLY A 97 -10.89 -13.93 -3.83
N LEU A 98 -10.24 -12.80 -3.54
CA LEU A 98 -10.68 -11.88 -2.50
C LEU A 98 -11.94 -11.11 -2.92
N LEU A 99 -11.97 -10.62 -4.16
CA LEU A 99 -13.15 -9.98 -4.74
C LEU A 99 -14.37 -10.93 -4.73
N LYS A 100 -14.16 -12.19 -5.10
CA LYS A 100 -15.20 -13.23 -5.07
C LYS A 100 -15.74 -13.42 -3.65
N THR A 101 -14.86 -13.56 -2.66
CA THR A 101 -15.24 -13.70 -1.25
C THR A 101 -16.04 -12.49 -0.75
N LEU A 102 -15.59 -11.27 -1.06
CA LEU A 102 -16.28 -10.04 -0.67
C LEU A 102 -17.70 -9.96 -1.24
N LYS A 103 -17.86 -10.31 -2.52
CA LYS A 103 -19.16 -10.25 -3.22
C LYS A 103 -20.12 -11.36 -2.82
N GLU A 104 -19.63 -12.61 -2.79
CA GLU A 104 -20.47 -13.79 -2.63
C GLU A 104 -20.75 -14.14 -1.16
N ARG A 105 -19.80 -13.89 -0.26
CA ARG A 105 -19.89 -14.31 1.15
C ARG A 105 -20.10 -13.17 2.14
N LEU A 106 -19.55 -11.99 1.83
CA LEU A 106 -19.53 -10.85 2.77
C LEU A 106 -20.47 -9.71 2.38
N GLY A 107 -21.31 -9.92 1.34
CA GLY A 107 -22.41 -9.01 1.02
C GLY A 107 -22.03 -7.78 0.18
N PHE A 108 -20.78 -7.63 -0.26
CA PHE A 108 -20.33 -6.48 -1.05
C PHE A 108 -20.66 -6.60 -2.55
N LYS A 109 -21.92 -6.92 -2.88
CA LYS A 109 -22.38 -7.17 -4.27
C LYS A 109 -22.16 -5.99 -5.21
N GLY A 110 -22.10 -4.77 -4.66
CA GLY A 110 -21.88 -3.53 -5.39
C GLY A 110 -20.45 -3.30 -5.90
N ILE A 111 -19.46 -4.12 -5.51
CA ILE A 111 -18.09 -3.98 -6.00
C ILE A 111 -18.01 -4.43 -7.46
N LYS A 112 -17.56 -3.51 -8.32
CA LYS A 112 -17.31 -3.72 -9.75
C LYS A 112 -15.88 -4.16 -10.01
N LYS A 113 -14.93 -3.47 -9.39
CA LYS A 113 -13.50 -3.74 -9.53
C LYS A 113 -12.80 -3.57 -8.18
N MET A 114 -11.77 -4.39 -7.98
CA MET A 114 -10.87 -4.29 -6.84
C MET A 114 -9.44 -4.36 -7.35
N GLU A 115 -8.60 -3.44 -6.88
CA GLU A 115 -7.15 -3.49 -7.05
C GLU A 115 -6.54 -3.77 -5.67
N LYS A 116 -5.53 -4.65 -5.63
CA LYS A 116 -4.74 -4.92 -4.43
C LYS A 116 -3.26 -4.63 -4.71
N GLY A 117 -2.51 -4.28 -3.68
CA GLY A 117 -1.07 -4.11 -3.76
C GLY A 117 -0.42 -3.94 -2.41
N VAL A 118 0.88 -3.69 -2.44
CA VAL A 118 1.69 -3.28 -1.31
C VAL A 118 2.17 -1.86 -1.57
N LEU A 119 1.86 -0.95 -0.66
CA LEU A 119 2.38 0.40 -0.68
C LEU A 119 3.66 0.45 0.13
N TRP A 120 4.75 0.78 -0.53
CA TRP A 120 6.01 1.13 0.10
C TRP A 120 6.11 2.65 0.23
N THR A 121 6.36 3.14 1.43
CA THR A 121 6.64 4.55 1.66
C THR A 121 8.11 4.69 2.03
N LEU A 122 8.86 5.35 1.16
CA LEU A 122 10.28 5.59 1.29
C LEU A 122 10.49 7.01 1.82
N TYR A 123 11.32 7.14 2.84
CA TYR A 123 11.68 8.42 3.44
C TYR A 123 13.16 8.67 3.17
N PHE A 124 13.44 9.80 2.52
CA PHE A 124 14.79 10.24 2.20
C PHE A 124 15.14 11.49 3.01
N GLY A 125 16.44 11.69 3.23
CA GLY A 125 16.94 13.02 3.59
C GLY A 125 16.67 14.03 2.47
N ASN A 126 17.05 15.29 2.68
CA ASN A 126 16.87 16.36 1.70
C ASN A 126 17.76 16.11 0.45
N ILE A 127 17.21 15.40 -0.54
CA ILE A 127 17.86 14.96 -1.78
C ILE A 127 16.95 15.26 -2.97
N ILE A 128 17.54 15.82 -4.03
CA ILE A 128 16.82 16.28 -5.22
C ILE A 128 16.25 15.11 -6.04
N ASP A 129 16.91 13.94 -6.03
CA ASP A 129 16.58 12.79 -6.90
C ASP A 129 15.83 11.65 -6.17
N ALA A 130 15.00 12.00 -5.18
CA ALA A 130 14.34 11.01 -4.30
C ALA A 130 13.47 10.00 -5.06
N GLU A 131 12.74 10.45 -6.10
CA GLU A 131 11.89 9.58 -6.92
C GLU A 131 12.69 8.58 -7.75
N ASP A 132 13.76 9.03 -8.42
CA ASP A 132 14.62 8.15 -9.22
C ASP A 132 15.29 7.07 -8.35
N ILE A 133 15.74 7.46 -7.16
CA ILE A 133 16.27 6.52 -6.17
C ILE A 133 15.18 5.54 -5.72
N ALA A 134 13.96 6.00 -5.45
CA ALA A 134 12.85 5.13 -5.06
C ALA A 134 12.49 4.12 -6.16
N VAL A 135 12.53 4.53 -7.43
CA VAL A 135 12.36 3.63 -8.57
C VAL A 135 13.47 2.59 -8.62
N GLY A 136 14.73 3.00 -8.42
CA GLY A 136 15.87 2.09 -8.35
C GLY A 136 15.71 1.04 -7.25
N ILE A 137 15.41 1.48 -6.03
CA ILE A 137 15.13 0.62 -4.86
C ILE A 137 13.99 -0.37 -5.15
N THR A 138 12.92 0.13 -5.79
CA THR A 138 11.74 -0.69 -6.08
C THR A 138 12.10 -1.84 -7.00
N LYS A 139 12.82 -1.56 -8.09
CA LYS A 139 13.26 -2.57 -9.06
C LYS A 139 14.31 -3.51 -8.50
N SER A 140 15.17 -3.05 -7.57
CA SER A 140 16.25 -3.85 -7.04
C SER A 140 15.81 -4.86 -5.98
N LEU A 141 14.76 -4.55 -5.19
CA LEU A 141 14.37 -5.39 -4.05
C LEU A 141 12.86 -5.45 -3.78
N LEU A 142 12.12 -4.35 -3.93
CA LEU A 142 10.75 -4.27 -3.42
C LEU A 142 9.69 -4.87 -4.35
N MET A 143 10.06 -5.16 -5.60
CA MET A 143 9.19 -5.84 -6.56
C MET A 143 9.94 -6.91 -7.35
N ASN A 144 9.19 -7.86 -7.88
CA ASN A 144 9.66 -8.75 -8.95
C ASN A 144 9.05 -8.32 -10.28
N GLU A 145 9.86 -7.78 -11.19
CA GLU A 145 9.41 -7.22 -12.47
C GLU A 145 8.72 -8.22 -13.41
N ASN A 146 8.94 -9.53 -13.23
CA ASN A 146 8.29 -10.56 -14.04
C ASN A 146 6.84 -10.80 -13.62
N TYR A 147 6.48 -10.45 -12.38
CA TYR A 147 5.16 -10.76 -11.79
C TYR A 147 4.44 -9.53 -11.28
N GLN A 148 5.12 -8.40 -11.17
CA GLN A 148 4.63 -7.21 -10.50
C GLN A 148 4.94 -5.96 -11.30
N LYS A 149 4.04 -4.99 -11.19
CA LYS A 149 4.21 -3.62 -11.69
C LYS A 149 4.22 -2.65 -10.53
N TYR A 150 4.75 -1.45 -10.76
CA TYR A 150 4.71 -0.37 -9.77
C TYR A 150 4.14 0.91 -10.36
N ARG A 151 3.63 1.79 -9.49
CA ARG A 151 3.33 3.20 -9.80
C ARG A 151 3.64 4.08 -8.60
N ILE A 152 4.09 5.29 -8.83
CA ILE A 152 4.24 6.31 -7.78
C ILE A 152 2.85 6.87 -7.47
N LEU A 153 2.54 7.07 -6.19
CA LEU A 153 1.31 7.74 -5.73
C LEU A 153 1.66 9.14 -5.21
N GLU A 154 0.98 10.14 -5.76
CA GLU A 154 1.07 11.55 -5.35
C GLU A 154 0.12 11.93 -4.20
#